data_AF-A0A9D6G9H9-F1
#
_entry.id   AF-A0A9D6G9H9-F1
#
_cell.length_a   1.000
_cell.length_b   1.000
_cell.length_c   1.000
_cell.angle_alpha   90.00
_cell.angle_beta   90.00
_cell.angle_gamma   90.00
#
_symmetry.space_group_name_H-M   'P 1'
#
loop_
_entity.id
_entity.type
_entity.pdbx_description
1 polymer ?
#
loop_
_entity_poly.entity_id
_entity_poly.type
_entity_poly.pdbx_seq_one_letter_code
_entity_poly.pdbx_strand_id
1 'polypeptide(L)' 'MAVARVSRVIASSTKGFQDAVDTAVKRATKTLRGITGGEITSQKVKIEGGKITEYRVEMDVIFVLE' A
#
# COMPACT_ATOMS: atom_id res chain seq x y z
N MET A 1 5.09 -18.12 20.33
CA MET A 1 5.76 -16.89 19.86
C MET A 1 5.14 -16.52 18.53
N ALA A 2 4.57 -15.32 18.40
CA ALA A 2 3.94 -14.91 17.14
C ALA A 2 5.02 -14.38 16.19
N VAL A 3 5.10 -14.93 14.98
CA VAL A 3 6.02 -14.46 13.94
C VAL A 3 5.25 -13.52 13.03
N ALA A 4 5.68 -12.26 12.93
CA ALA A 4 5.11 -11.31 12.00
C ALA A 4 5.97 -11.26 10.74
N ARG A 5 5.31 -11.11 9.59
CA ARG A 5 5.98 -10.86 8.31
C ARG A 5 5.59 -9.49 7.81
N VAL A 6 6.59 -8.77 7.31
CA VAL A 6 6.41 -7.48 6.65
C VAL A 6 6.49 -7.71 5.15
N SER A 7 5.49 -7.24 4.41
CA SER A 7 5.51 -7.25 2.96
C SER A 7 5.32 -5.85 2.42
N ARG A 8 6.27 -5.41 1.62
CA ARG A 8 6.22 -4.12 0.93
C ARG A 8 5.32 -4.21 -0.28
N VAL A 9 4.40 -3.28 -0.42
CA VAL A 9 3.51 -3.15 -1.57
C VAL A 9 3.51 -1.71 -2.08
N ILE A 10 3.45 -1.57 -3.40
CA ILE A 10 3.34 -0.27 -4.06
C ILE A 10 2.03 -0.28 -4.84
N ALA A 11 1.16 0.67 -4.55
CA ALA A 11 -0.06 0.89 -5.32
C ALA A 11 -0.02 2.26 -5.97
N SER A 12 -0.63 2.34 -7.15
CA SER A 12 -0.81 3.56 -7.92
C SER A 12 -2.31 3.82 -8.10
N SER A 13 -2.75 5.06 -7.95
CA SER A 13 -4.10 5.50 -8.29
C SER A 13 -4.08 6.85 -9.00
N THR A 14 -5.01 7.05 -9.93
CA THR A 14 -5.23 8.32 -10.63
C THR A 14 -6.17 9.26 -9.85
N LYS A 15 -6.88 8.75 -8.83
CA LYS A 15 -7.89 9.51 -8.07
C LYS A 15 -7.30 10.24 -6.86
N GLY A 16 -6.28 9.65 -6.23
CA GLY A 16 -5.62 10.24 -5.06
C GLY A 16 -4.88 9.22 -4.22
N PHE A 17 -4.19 9.70 -3.18
CA PHE A 17 -3.41 8.86 -2.27
C PHE A 17 -4.30 7.90 -1.45
N GLN A 18 -5.47 8.34 -1.02
CA GLN A 18 -6.39 7.51 -0.22
C GLN A 18 -6.91 6.30 -1.02
N ASP A 19 -7.22 6.51 -2.30
CA ASP A 19 -7.67 5.44 -3.21
C ASP A 19 -6.51 4.46 -3.52
N ALA A 20 -5.28 4.95 -3.63
CA ALA A 20 -4.09 4.09 -3.76
C ALA A 20 -3.88 3.21 -2.52
N VAL A 21 -4.04 3.78 -1.31
CA VAL A 21 -3.93 3.04 -0.05
C VAL A 21 -5.02 1.97 0.07
N ASP A 22 -6.29 2.32 -0.17
CA ASP A 22 -7.40 1.36 -0.13
C ASP A 22 -7.17 0.21 -1.13
N THR A 23 -6.72 0.53 -2.34
CA THR A 23 -6.40 -0.46 -3.37
C THR A 23 -5.26 -1.39 -2.94
N ALA A 24 -4.18 -0.86 -2.37
CA ALA A 24 -3.09 -1.65 -1.82
C ALA A 24 -3.57 -2.59 -0.70
N VAL A 25 -4.33 -2.07 0.27
CA VAL A 25 -4.86 -2.86 1.38
C VAL A 25 -5.80 -3.94 0.84
N LYS A 26 -6.79 -3.60 0.00
CA LYS A 26 -7.67 -4.59 -0.65
C LYS A 26 -6.90 -5.68 -1.35
N ARG A 27 -5.84 -5.33 -2.09
CA ARG A 27 -5.03 -6.31 -2.81
C ARG A 27 -4.23 -7.21 -1.87
N ALA A 28 -3.71 -6.65 -0.78
CA ALA A 28 -3.00 -7.37 0.27
C ALA A 28 -3.93 -8.32 1.02
N THR A 29 -5.13 -7.89 1.42
CA THR A 29 -6.12 -8.71 2.14
C THR A 29 -6.63 -9.90 1.31
N LYS A 30 -6.58 -9.81 -0.03
CA LYS A 30 -6.92 -10.95 -0.89
C LYS A 30 -5.92 -12.10 -0.80
N THR A 31 -4.66 -11.81 -0.48
CA THR A 31 -3.58 -12.81 -0.45
C THR A 31 -3.10 -13.15 0.95
N LEU A 32 -3.19 -12.19 1.87
CA LEU A 32 -2.64 -12.27 3.22
C LEU A 32 -3.78 -12.25 4.23
N ARG A 33 -3.78 -13.22 5.14
CA ARG A 33 -4.70 -13.29 6.29
C ARG A 33 -3.99 -12.76 7.52
N GLY A 34 -4.75 -12.23 8.48
CA GLY A 34 -4.17 -11.70 9.74
C GLY A 34 -3.42 -10.38 9.58
N ILE A 35 -3.88 -9.50 8.67
CA ILE A 35 -3.33 -8.14 8.55
C ILE A 35 -3.67 -7.37 9.82
N THR A 36 -2.64 -6.97 10.56
CA THR A 36 -2.75 -6.24 11.83
C THR A 36 -2.52 -4.74 11.65
N GLY A 37 -1.80 -4.35 10.61
CA GLY A 37 -1.52 -2.95 10.32
C GLY A 37 -0.63 -2.79 9.10
N GLY A 38 -0.39 -1.53 8.72
CA GLY A 38 0.57 -1.20 7.68
C GLY A 38 1.09 0.22 7.87
N GLU A 39 2.34 0.43 7.48
CA GLU A 39 3.03 1.71 7.58
C GLU A 39 3.30 2.27 6.18
N ILE A 40 3.08 3.57 5.98
CA ILE A 40 3.38 4.20 4.70
C ILE A 40 4.84 4.66 4.70
N THR A 41 5.67 3.97 3.91
CA THR A 41 7.10 4.24 3.82
C THR A 41 7.40 5.39 2.87
N SER A 42 6.62 5.54 1.79
CA SER A 42 6.84 6.62 0.82
C SER A 42 5.57 6.96 0.03
N GLN A 43 5.40 8.24 -0.26
CA GLN A 43 4.37 8.73 -1.16
C GLN A 43 5.06 9.43 -2.33
N LYS A 44 4.75 8.99 -3.55
CA LYS A 44 5.32 9.48 -4.80
C LYS A 44 4.20 9.94 -5.71
N VAL A 45 4.47 10.92 -6.55
CA VAL A 45 3.52 11.40 -7.56
C VAL A 45 4.18 11.41 -8.92
N LYS A 46 3.44 10.97 -9.93
CA LYS A 46 3.82 11.10 -11.33
C LYS A 46 3.21 12.40 -11.84
N ILE A 47 4.06 13.26 -12.40
CA ILE A 47 3.65 14.56 -12.97
C ILE A 47 3.95 14.50 -14.45
N GLU A 48 2.95 14.72 -15.29
CA GLU A 48 3.10 14.83 -16.74
C GLU A 48 2.41 16.11 -17.22
N GLY A 49 3.10 16.90 -18.04
CA GLY A 49 2.55 18.15 -18.59
C GLY A 49 2.14 19.20 -17.54
N GLY A 50 2.77 19.18 -16.37
CA GLY A 50 2.47 20.10 -15.26
C GLY A 50 1.23 19.71 -14.44
N LYS A 51 0.66 18.52 -14.65
CA LYS A 51 -0.46 17.99 -13.85
C LYS A 51 -0.07 16.66 -13.22
N ILE A 52 -0.56 16.40 -12.01
CA ILE A 52 -0.37 15.12 -11.34
C ILE A 52 -1.24 14.08 -12.06
N THR A 53 -0.61 13.06 -12.66
CA THR A 53 -1.28 12.00 -13.42
C THR A 53 -1.48 10.73 -12.60
N GLU A 54 -0.55 10.39 -11.71
CA GLU A 54 -0.67 9.23 -10.83
C GLU A 54 -0.15 9.51 -9.43
N TYR A 55 -0.81 8.97 -8.42
CA TYR A 55 -0.41 8.95 -7.03
C TYR A 55 0.07 7.54 -6.69
N ARG A 56 1.33 7.41 -6.31
CA ARG A 56 1.94 6.13 -5.90
C ARG A 56 2.18 6.14 -4.41
N VAL A 57 1.72 5.11 -3.73
CA VAL A 57 1.94 4.91 -2.30
C VAL A 57 2.65 3.59 -2.10
N GLU A 58 3.78 3.67 -1.41
CA GLU A 58 4.57 2.55 -0.94
C GLU A 58 4.24 2.33 0.53
N MET A 59 3.72 1.14 0.86
CA MET A 59 3.41 0.77 2.23
C MET A 59 4.01 -0.59 2.57
N ASP A 60 4.39 -0.75 3.82
CA ASP A 60 4.82 -1.98 4.43
C ASP A 60 3.63 -2.57 5.22
N VAL A 61 3.06 -3.67 4.74
CA VAL A 61 1.93 -4.36 5.39
C VAL A 61 2.46 -5.40 6.37
N ILE A 62 1.98 -5.34 7.60
CA ILE A 62 2.37 -6.23 8.70
C ILE A 62 1.24 -7.21 8.97
N PHE A 63 1.54 -8.49 8.83
CA PHE A 63 0.61 -9.57 9.12
C PHE A 63 1.27 -10.63 9.99
N VAL A 64 0.48 -11.21 10.90
CA VAL A 64 0.93 -12.28 11.77
C VAL A 64 0.76 -13.61 11.04
N LEU A 65 1.80 -14.44 11.06
CA LEU A 65 1.77 -15.81 10.59
C LEU A 65 1.24 -16.71 11.71
N GLU A 66 0.19 -17.47 11.43
CA GLU A 66 -0.23 -18.63 12.23
C GLU A 66 0.52 -19.89 11.81
#